data_AF-A0A519FB28-F1
#
_entry.id   AF-A0A519FB28-F1
#
_cell.length_a   1.000
_cell.length_b   1.000
_cell.length_c   1.000
_cell.angle_alpha   90.00
_cell.angle_beta   90.00
_cell.angle_gamma   90.00
#
_symmetry.space_group_name_H-M   'P 1'
#
loop_
_entity.id
_entity.type
_entity.pdbx_description
1 polymer ?
#
loop_
_entity_poly.entity_id
_entity_poly.type
_entity_poly.pdbx_seq_one_letter_code
_entity_poly.pdbx_strand_id
1 'polypeptide(L)'
;MSSANTPTNTSKLDRILADAQRDREMGYRDKALRMYPHVCGRCAREFTGKRLSELTVHHRDHNHDNNPQDGSNWELLCLYCHDNEHSRYTDQQYFSESSTSSPKTAKATHNPFAALAGLMKKD
;
A
#
# COMPACT_ATOMS: atom_id res chain seq x y z
N MET A 1 8.14 -20.52 53.36
CA MET A 1 7.50 -19.81 52.23
C MET A 1 8.53 -19.70 51.12
N SER A 2 8.45 -20.54 50.10
CA SER A 2 9.33 -20.43 48.93
C SER A 2 8.51 -20.80 47.69
N SER A 3 7.99 -19.77 47.01
CA SER A 3 7.34 -19.92 45.72
C SER A 3 8.42 -20.21 44.67
N ALA A 4 8.33 -21.37 44.01
CA ALA A 4 9.21 -21.72 42.91
C ALA A 4 8.84 -20.90 41.66
N ASN A 5 9.83 -20.21 41.10
CA ASN A 5 9.72 -19.42 39.88
C ASN A 5 9.94 -20.36 38.67
N THR A 6 8.91 -20.56 37.85
CA THR A 6 8.97 -21.41 36.65
C THR A 6 9.75 -20.70 35.54
N PRO A 7 10.77 -21.32 34.92
CA PRO A 7 11.50 -20.72 33.80
C PRO A 7 10.62 -20.66 32.54
N THR A 8 10.53 -19.47 31.97
CA THR A 8 9.67 -19.10 30.84
C THR A 8 10.16 -19.73 29.52
N ASN A 9 9.37 -20.67 28.97
CA ASN A 9 9.53 -21.31 27.66
C ASN A 9 9.24 -20.37 26.45
N THR A 10 9.11 -19.07 26.69
CA THR A 10 8.62 -18.09 25.71
C THR A 10 9.65 -17.79 24.62
N SER A 11 10.94 -17.68 24.97
CA SER A 11 12.00 -17.28 24.01
C SER A 11 12.23 -18.25 22.85
N LYS A 12 11.99 -19.56 23.06
CA LYS A 12 12.11 -20.57 22.00
C LYS A 12 10.89 -20.55 21.06
N LEU A 13 9.70 -20.34 21.61
CA LEU A 13 8.47 -20.16 20.83
C LEU A 13 8.52 -18.88 20.01
N ASP A 14 8.96 -17.77 20.60
CA ASP A 14 9.12 -16.48 19.92
C ASP A 14 10.09 -16.58 18.73
N ARG A 15 11.18 -17.33 18.89
CA ARG A 15 12.15 -17.58 17.80
C ARG A 15 11.55 -18.42 16.67
N ILE A 16 10.83 -19.50 17.00
CA ILE A 16 10.16 -20.35 16.01
C ILE A 16 9.09 -19.55 15.24
N LEU A 17 8.32 -18.70 15.95
CA LEU A 17 7.32 -17.84 15.33
C LEU A 17 7.97 -16.80 14.39
N ALA A 18 9.04 -16.14 14.84
CA ALA A 18 9.78 -15.18 14.02
C ALA A 18 10.44 -15.83 12.79
N ASP A 19 10.97 -17.05 12.91
CA ASP A 19 11.58 -17.78 11.80
C ASP A 19 10.50 -18.24 10.80
N ALA A 20 9.35 -18.73 11.27
CA ALA A 20 8.23 -19.06 10.41
C ALA A 20 7.66 -17.83 9.66
N GLN A 21 7.69 -16.66 10.28
CA GLN A 21 7.27 -15.40 9.67
C GLN A 21 8.26 -14.97 8.56
N ARG A 22 9.56 -15.06 8.82
CA ARG A 22 10.61 -14.81 7.82
C ARG A 22 10.56 -15.79 6.63
N ASP A 23 10.33 -17.08 6.89
CA ASP A 23 10.28 -18.09 5.83
C ASP A 23 9.05 -17.89 4.92
N ARG A 24 7.93 -17.40 5.47
CA ARG A 24 6.78 -16.98 4.66
C ARG A 24 7.17 -15.82 3.74
N GLU A 25 7.78 -14.77 4.28
CA GLU A 25 8.18 -13.57 3.54
C GLU A 25 9.22 -13.83 2.45
N MET A 26 10.28 -14.58 2.75
CA MET A 26 11.30 -14.92 1.76
C MET A 26 10.76 -15.88 0.69
N GLY A 27 9.88 -16.82 1.08
CA GLY A 27 9.33 -17.82 0.19
C GLY A 27 8.47 -17.24 -0.93
N TYR A 28 7.50 -16.36 -0.62
CA TYR A 28 6.66 -15.78 -1.68
C TYR A 28 7.39 -14.71 -2.49
N ARG A 29 8.31 -13.96 -1.87
CA ARG A 29 9.10 -12.94 -2.57
C ARG A 29 9.93 -13.54 -3.69
N ASP A 30 10.68 -14.60 -3.39
CA ASP A 30 11.52 -15.26 -4.38
C ASP A 30 10.68 -15.92 -5.49
N LYS A 31 9.49 -16.42 -5.15
CA LYS A 31 8.53 -16.93 -6.15
C LYS A 31 8.04 -15.81 -7.06
N ALA A 32 7.60 -14.68 -6.50
CA ALA A 32 7.11 -13.55 -7.29
C ALA A 32 8.19 -13.01 -8.25
N LEU A 33 9.43 -12.87 -7.77
CA LEU A 33 10.56 -12.44 -8.62
C LEU A 33 10.93 -13.45 -9.71
N ARG A 34 10.57 -14.73 -9.57
CA ARG A 34 10.75 -15.75 -10.63
C ARG A 34 9.59 -15.79 -11.62
N MET A 35 8.38 -15.45 -11.20
CA MET A 35 7.17 -15.54 -12.03
C MET A 35 6.88 -14.26 -12.82
N TYR A 36 7.19 -13.09 -12.25
CA TYR A 36 6.85 -11.81 -12.86
C TYR A 36 8.04 -11.12 -13.51
N PRO A 37 7.79 -10.29 -14.56
CA PRO A 37 8.83 -9.39 -15.08
C PRO A 37 9.29 -8.43 -13.97
N HIS A 38 10.58 -8.11 -13.96
CA HIS A 38 11.19 -7.21 -12.96
C HIS A 38 10.86 -5.74 -13.23
N VAL A 39 9.58 -5.44 -13.37
CA VAL A 39 9.03 -4.14 -13.73
C VAL A 39 7.97 -3.75 -12.69
N CYS A 40 7.98 -2.49 -12.26
CA CYS A 40 6.95 -1.98 -11.37
C CYS A 40 5.59 -1.88 -12.10
N GLY A 41 4.56 -2.53 -11.58
CA GLY A 41 3.20 -2.53 -12.14
C GLY A 41 2.47 -1.17 -12.12
N ARG A 42 3.03 -0.16 -11.46
CA ARG A 42 2.46 1.21 -11.38
C ARG A 42 3.20 2.24 -12.22
N CYS A 43 4.53 2.30 -12.13
CA CYS A 43 5.33 3.29 -12.84
C CYS A 43 6.11 2.74 -14.04
N ALA A 44 5.97 1.44 -14.35
CA ALA A 44 6.62 0.76 -15.47
C ALA A 44 8.16 0.82 -15.49
N ARG A 45 8.80 1.21 -14.37
CA ARG A 45 10.26 1.19 -14.25
C ARG A 45 10.76 -0.24 -14.15
N GLU A 46 11.82 -0.56 -14.90
CA GLU A 46 12.52 -1.85 -14.85
C GLU A 46 13.66 -1.85 -13.82
N PHE A 47 13.81 -2.99 -13.14
CA PHE A 47 14.78 -3.22 -12.07
C PHE A 47 15.65 -4.42 -12.42
N THR A 48 16.96 -4.30 -12.18
CA THR A 48 17.93 -5.33 -12.50
C THR A 48 19.10 -5.31 -11.51
N GLY A 49 19.79 -6.44 -11.38
CA GLY A 49 20.97 -6.58 -10.52
C GLY A 49 20.70 -6.15 -9.09
N LYS A 50 21.51 -5.22 -8.57
CA LYS A 50 21.38 -4.72 -7.20
C LYS A 50 20.06 -4.00 -6.92
N ARG A 51 19.41 -3.43 -7.95
CA ARG A 51 18.14 -2.69 -7.78
C ARG A 51 16.93 -3.61 -7.60
N LEU A 52 17.06 -4.93 -7.79
CA LEU A 52 15.95 -5.86 -7.54
C LEU A 52 15.47 -5.87 -6.08
N SER A 53 16.33 -5.49 -5.14
CA SER A 53 15.93 -5.30 -3.75
C SER A 53 14.88 -4.19 -3.56
N GLU A 54 14.79 -3.24 -4.50
CA GLU A 54 13.82 -2.14 -4.48
C GLU A 54 12.44 -2.54 -5.05
N LEU A 55 12.32 -3.73 -5.63
CA LEU A 55 11.08 -4.26 -6.19
C LEU A 55 10.43 -5.18 -5.15
N THR A 56 9.34 -4.74 -4.54
CA THR A 56 8.61 -5.42 -3.46
C THR A 56 7.38 -6.15 -3.97
N VAL A 57 6.93 -7.16 -3.22
CA VAL A 57 5.66 -7.84 -3.48
C VAL A 57 4.56 -7.08 -2.75
N HIS A 58 3.51 -6.74 -3.47
CA HIS A 58 2.27 -6.16 -2.94
C HIS A 58 1.14 -7.18 -3.08
N HIS A 59 0.32 -7.33 -2.05
CA HIS A 59 -0.89 -8.16 -2.07
C HIS A 59 -2.08 -7.33 -2.55
N ARG A 60 -2.68 -7.71 -3.68
CA ARG A 60 -3.76 -6.94 -4.34
C ARG A 60 -4.98 -6.75 -3.44
N ASP A 61 -5.31 -7.76 -2.65
CA ASP A 61 -6.41 -7.73 -1.67
C ASP A 61 -6.00 -7.19 -0.29
N HIS A 62 -4.74 -6.75 -0.12
CA HIS A 62 -4.16 -6.29 1.14
C HIS A 62 -4.11 -7.35 2.25
N ASN A 63 -4.42 -8.62 1.95
CA ASN A 63 -4.36 -9.74 2.86
C ASN A 63 -3.06 -10.53 2.67
N HIS A 64 -2.12 -10.32 3.60
CA HIS A 64 -0.80 -10.96 3.59
C HIS A 64 -0.84 -12.48 3.80
N ASP A 65 -1.96 -13.05 4.26
CA ASP A 65 -2.13 -14.50 4.41
C ASP A 65 -2.64 -15.18 3.12
N ASN A 66 -3.25 -14.42 2.20
CA ASN A 66 -3.75 -14.94 0.93
C ASN A 66 -2.60 -15.07 -0.10
N ASN A 67 -1.92 -16.22 -0.08
CA ASN A 67 -0.71 -16.50 -0.84
C ASN A 67 -0.91 -17.67 -1.83
N PRO A 68 -1.71 -17.48 -2.90
CA PRO A 68 -1.95 -18.54 -3.87
C PRO A 68 -0.67 -18.87 -4.65
N GLN A 69 -0.47 -20.16 -4.98
CA GLN A 69 0.79 -20.63 -5.59
C GLN A 69 1.00 -20.11 -7.03
N ASP A 70 -0.07 -19.69 -7.70
CA ASP A 70 -0.03 -19.06 -9.02
C ASP A 70 0.33 -17.55 -8.96
N GLY A 71 0.47 -17.01 -7.74
CA GLY A 71 0.74 -15.60 -7.49
C GLY A 71 -0.41 -14.65 -7.86
N SER A 72 -1.62 -15.15 -8.15
CA SER A 72 -2.75 -14.32 -8.60
C SER A 72 -3.07 -13.12 -7.69
N ASN A 73 -2.75 -13.20 -6.40
CA ASN A 73 -2.92 -12.11 -5.44
C ASN A 73 -1.70 -11.16 -5.32
N TRP A 74 -0.64 -11.36 -6.09
CA TRP A 74 0.59 -10.60 -5.99
C TRP A 74 0.77 -9.63 -7.16
N GLU A 75 1.50 -8.55 -6.90
CA GLU A 75 2.09 -7.71 -7.93
C GLU A 75 3.45 -7.16 -7.47
N LEU A 76 4.33 -6.86 -8.43
CA LEU A 76 5.63 -6.27 -8.14
C LEU A 76 5.56 -4.74 -8.27
N LEU A 77 5.87 -4.04 -7.17
CA LEU A 77 5.89 -2.58 -7.09
C LEU A 77 7.25 -2.09 -6.60
N CYS A 78 7.69 -0.92 -7.07
CA CYS A 78 8.84 -0.27 -6.44
C CYS A 78 8.43 0.30 -5.08
N LEU A 79 9.40 0.48 -4.18
CA LEU A 79 9.20 1.01 -2.82
C LEU A 79 8.20 2.18 -2.78
N TYR A 80 8.40 3.20 -3.61
CA TYR A 80 7.53 4.37 -3.66
C TYR A 80 6.10 4.07 -4.11
N CYS A 81 5.93 3.23 -5.13
CA CYS A 81 4.61 2.85 -5.61
C CYS A 81 3.89 1.95 -4.62
N HIS A 82 4.64 1.11 -3.89
CA HIS A 82 4.10 0.24 -2.87
C HIS A 82 3.53 1.06 -1.70
N ASP A 83 4.34 1.96 -1.12
CA ASP A 83 3.92 2.81 -0.01
C ASP A 83 2.72 3.70 -0.37
N ASN A 84 2.71 4.22 -1.61
CA ASN A 84 1.61 5.02 -2.12
C ASN A 84 0.31 4.20 -2.26
N GLU A 85 0.38 2.92 -2.64
CA GLU A 85 -0.82 2.06 -2.72
C GLU A 85 -1.43 1.85 -1.33
N HIS A 86 -0.60 1.54 -0.32
CA HIS A 86 -1.04 1.42 1.08
C HIS A 86 -1.64 2.72 1.62
N SER A 87 -1.06 3.86 1.24
CA SER A 87 -1.59 5.18 1.61
C SER A 87 -2.98 5.41 0.99
N ARG A 88 -3.14 5.14 -0.31
CA ARG A 88 -4.42 5.28 -1.01
C ARG A 88 -5.49 4.34 -0.48
N TYR A 89 -5.13 3.13 -0.08
CA TYR A 89 -6.06 2.20 0.57
C TYR A 89 -6.53 2.73 1.92
N THR A 90 -5.60 3.20 2.75
CA THR A 90 -5.91 3.81 4.05
C THR A 90 -6.82 5.02 3.90
N ASP A 91 -6.49 5.94 2.98
CA ASP A 91 -7.30 7.12 2.70
C ASP A 91 -8.72 6.74 2.27
N GLN A 92 -8.87 5.74 1.39
CA GLN A 92 -10.19 5.27 0.97
C GLN A 92 -11.04 4.76 2.13
N GLN A 93 -10.45 4.05 3.10
CA GLN A 93 -11.16 3.58 4.29
C GLN A 93 -11.66 4.76 5.16
N TYR A 94 -10.89 5.84 5.26
CA TYR A 94 -11.32 7.05 5.98
C TYR A 94 -12.44 7.80 5.26
N PHE A 95 -12.43 7.85 3.93
CA PHE A 95 -13.43 8.61 3.16
C PHE A 95 -14.71 7.80 2.87
N SER A 96 -14.66 6.47 2.79
CA SER A 96 -15.82 5.65 2.38
C SER A 96 -17.00 5.69 3.35
N GLU A 97 -16.78 5.95 4.65
CA GLU A 97 -17.87 6.03 5.63
C GLU A 97 -18.52 7.43 5.76
N SER A 98 -17.96 8.50 5.19
CA SER A 98 -18.47 9.87 5.43
C SER A 98 -18.47 10.84 4.24
N SER A 99 -17.85 10.50 3.10
CA SER A 99 -17.58 11.48 2.04
C SER A 99 -18.60 11.56 0.89
N THR A 100 -19.65 10.72 0.86
CA THR A 100 -20.70 10.81 -0.18
C THR A 100 -21.80 11.83 0.15
N SER A 101 -21.87 12.30 1.39
CA SER A 101 -22.56 13.55 1.69
C SER A 101 -21.76 14.69 1.07
N SER A 102 -22.14 15.07 -0.16
CA SER A 102 -21.82 16.40 -0.68
C SER A 102 -22.21 17.39 0.42
N PRO A 103 -21.27 18.11 1.05
CA PRO A 103 -21.67 19.16 1.97
C PRO A 103 -22.56 20.07 1.14
N LYS A 104 -23.78 20.35 1.63
CA LYS A 104 -24.67 21.37 1.06
C LYS A 104 -23.99 22.73 1.24
N THR A 105 -22.95 22.95 0.47
CA THR A 105 -22.24 24.21 0.38
C THR A 105 -23.17 25.15 -0.37
N ALA A 106 -23.43 26.30 0.24
CA ALA A 106 -24.19 27.34 -0.42
C ALA A 106 -23.54 27.62 -1.78
N LYS A 107 -24.34 27.65 -2.85
CA LYS A 107 -23.85 28.01 -4.18
C LYS A 107 -23.08 29.33 -4.06
N ALA A 108 -21.83 29.35 -4.50
CA ALA A 108 -21.04 30.58 -4.56
C ALA A 108 -21.73 31.56 -5.52
N THR A 109 -22.22 32.68 -4.98
CA THR A 109 -22.88 33.75 -5.76
C THR A 109 -21.90 34.83 -6.22
N HIS A 110 -20.64 34.75 -5.78
CA HIS A 110 -19.64 35.76 -6.08
C HIS A 110 -19.14 35.64 -7.53
N ASN A 111 -19.38 36.67 -8.33
CA ASN A 111 -18.86 36.80 -9.69
C ASN A 111 -17.72 37.83 -9.73
N PRO A 112 -16.44 37.43 -9.56
CA PRO A 112 -15.30 38.36 -9.49
C PRO A 112 -15.02 39.08 -10.81
N PHE A 113 -15.59 38.59 -11.93
CA PHE A 113 -15.39 39.14 -13.27
C PHE A 113 -16.64 39.81 -13.83
N ALA A 114 -17.64 40.13 -13.00
CA ALA A 114 -18.86 40.80 -13.43
C ALA A 114 -18.59 42.12 -14.19
N ALA A 115 -17.52 42.83 -13.81
CA ALA A 115 -17.10 44.07 -14.45
C ALA A 115 -16.27 43.88 -15.74
N LEU A 116 -15.75 42.67 -16.01
CA LEU A 116 -14.89 42.41 -17.18
C LEU A 116 -15.67 42.57 -18.49
N ALA A 117 -16.94 42.18 -18.51
CA ALA A 117 -17.81 42.32 -19.69
C ALA A 117 -18.01 43.79 -20.12
N GLY A 118 -17.90 44.74 -19.19
CA GLY A 118 -17.95 46.18 -19.49
C GLY A 118 -16.65 46.72 -20.07
N LEU A 119 -15.51 46.13 -19.71
CA LEU A 119 -14.19 46.49 -20.23
C LEU A 119 -13.95 45.95 -21.64
N MET A 120 -14.55 44.81 -21.99
CA MET A 120 -14.44 44.22 -23.34
C MET A 120 -15.31 44.91 -24.40
N LYS A 121 -16.11 45.92 -24.04
CA LYS A 121 -17.01 46.66 -24.95
C LYS A 121 -16.60 48.12 -25.19
N LYS A 122 -15.45 48.53 -24.65
CA LYS A 122 -14.86 49.84 -24.95
C LYS A 122 -13.79 49.64 -26.02
N ASP A 123 -14.18 49.95 -27.26
CA ASP A 123 -13.25 50.32 -28.33
C ASP A 123 -12.85 51.81 -28.16
#